data_AF-A0A959EZ85-F1
#
_entry.id   AF-A0A959EZ85-F1
#
_cell.length_a   1.000
_cell.length_b   1.000
_cell.length_c   1.000
_cell.angle_alpha   90.00
_cell.angle_beta   90.00
_cell.angle_gamma   90.00
#
_symmetry.space_group_name_H-M   'P 1'
#
loop_
_entity.id
_entity.type
_entity.pdbx_description
1 polymer ?
#
loop_
_entity_poly.entity_id
_entity_poly.type
_entity_poly.pdbx_seq_one_letter_code
_entity_poly.pdbx_strand_id
1 'polypeptide(L)'
;AEWTVTMSDWGRYMVRVCDSQTGHCSGDFFYAGYPWYNDEGFDRQEAAMLAFTSSKSTYNVGETVELKVPGSAQSRILLSLENGSGVLDASWKPGQAGENTLTFKATAEMAPTVYAHVSLLQAHGQTENDLPIRLYGVLPISVVDPSTVLKPKIEMPDVLEPESEVTIQVSETDGRPMAYTVAMVDDGLLDLTRFKTP
;
A
#
# COMPACT_ATOMS: atom_id res chain seq x y z
N ALA A 1 16.22 -8.65 27.48
CA ALA A 1 15.55 -7.64 28.32
C ALA A 1 14.50 -6.95 27.47
N GLU A 2 13.34 -6.66 28.05
CA GLU A 2 12.24 -6.00 27.36
C GLU A 2 12.06 -4.61 27.96
N TRP A 3 11.91 -3.60 27.10
CA TRP A 3 11.69 -2.22 27.49
C TRP A 3 10.49 -1.68 26.75
N THR A 4 9.56 -1.08 27.50
CA THR A 4 8.41 -0.38 26.94
C THR A 4 8.74 1.10 26.84
N VAL A 5 8.63 1.66 25.64
CA VAL A 5 8.90 3.08 25.39
C VAL A 5 7.71 3.69 24.67
N THR A 6 7.20 4.80 25.20
CA THR A 6 6.12 5.57 24.60
C THR A 6 6.72 6.70 23.76
N MET A 7 6.33 6.79 22.48
CA MET A 7 6.72 7.89 21.59
C MET A 7 5.63 8.95 21.61
N SER A 8 6.00 10.21 21.83
CA SER A 8 5.07 11.36 21.81
C SER A 8 4.85 11.92 20.42
N ASP A 9 5.85 11.82 19.54
CA ASP A 9 5.88 12.48 18.23
C ASP A 9 6.18 11.49 17.11
N TRP A 10 5.90 11.91 15.88
CA TRP A 10 6.22 11.14 14.68
C TRP A 10 7.66 11.44 14.23
N GLY A 11 8.32 10.46 13.61
CA GLY A 11 9.61 10.67 12.97
C GLY A 11 10.56 9.49 13.03
N ARG A 12 11.82 9.76 12.65
CA ARG A 12 12.93 8.80 12.74
C ARG A 12 13.56 8.87 14.13
N TYR A 13 13.52 7.75 14.84
CA TYR A 13 14.15 7.60 16.15
C TYR A 13 15.38 6.69 16.02
N MET A 14 16.36 6.91 16.90
CA MET A 14 17.50 6.02 17.06
C MET A 14 17.38 5.33 18.42
N VAL A 15 17.34 4.00 18.43
CA VAL A 15 17.53 3.23 19.66
C VAL A 15 19.03 3.01 19.83
N ARG A 16 19.57 3.37 21.00
CA ARG A 16 20.97 3.15 21.34
C ARG A 16 21.05 2.40 22.66
N VAL A 17 21.77 1.28 22.65
CA VAL A 17 22.05 0.46 23.82
C VAL A 17 23.53 0.57 24.13
N CYS A 18 23.86 0.93 25.37
CA CYS A 18 25.24 1.04 25.83
C CYS A 18 25.47 0.12 27.02
N ASP A 19 26.62 -0.55 27.02
CA ASP A 19 27.13 -1.24 28.20
C ASP A 19 27.81 -0.23 29.12
N SER A 20 27.28 -0.06 30.34
CA SER A 20 27.81 0.86 31.34
C SER A 20 29.17 0.46 31.91
N GLN A 21 29.60 -0.80 31.77
CA GLN A 21 30.88 -1.28 32.28
C GLN A 21 32.02 -1.08 31.27
N THR A 22 31.78 -1.42 30.00
CA THR A 22 32.81 -1.34 28.94
C THR A 22 32.74 -0.06 28.11
N GLY A 23 31.61 0.66 28.14
CA GLY A 23 31.40 1.88 27.36
C GLY A 23 31.08 1.63 25.88
N HIS A 24 31.01 0.38 25.43
CA HIS A 24 30.59 0.04 24.08
C HIS A 24 29.09 0.27 23.89
N CYS A 25 28.71 0.78 22.71
CA CYS A 25 27.32 1.00 22.36
C CYS A 25 27.02 0.46 20.96
N SER A 26 25.80 -0.04 20.79
CA SER A 26 25.20 -0.36 19.49
C SER A 26 23.88 0.37 19.35
N GLY A 27 23.43 0.62 18.13
CA GLY A 27 22.15 1.27 17.91
C GLY A 27 21.61 1.02 16.51
N ASP A 28 20.31 1.19 16.37
CA ASP A 28 19.58 1.05 15.11
C ASP A 28 18.54 2.16 14.99
N PHE A 29 18.03 2.37 13.77
CA PHE A 29 16.99 3.34 13.49
C PHE A 29 15.64 2.65 13.33
N PHE A 30 14.60 3.28 13.87
CA PHE A 30 13.22 2.91 13.60
C PHE A 30 12.38 4.17 13.36
N TYR A 31 11.25 4.01 12.70
CA TYR A 31 10.31 5.10 12.49
C TYR A 31 9.12 4.91 13.42
N ALA A 32 8.78 5.93 14.17
CA ALA A 32 7.53 6.02 14.90
C ALA A 32 6.56 6.84 14.04
N GLY A 33 5.53 6.19 13.51
CA GLY A 33 4.60 6.80 12.54
C GLY A 33 4.99 6.54 11.07
N TYR A 34 4.02 6.73 10.16
CA TYR A 34 4.14 6.50 8.73
C TYR A 34 4.24 7.87 8.01
N PRO A 35 5.25 8.15 7.15
CA PRO A 35 5.49 9.48 6.56
C PRO A 35 4.33 10.04 5.73
N TRP A 36 3.44 9.20 5.24
CA TRP A 36 2.29 9.57 4.39
C TRP A 36 1.13 10.20 5.17
N TYR A 37 1.22 10.28 6.50
CA TYR A 37 0.22 10.93 7.34
C TYR A 37 0.52 12.41 7.65
N ASN A 38 1.69 12.94 7.24
CA ASN A 38 2.10 14.33 7.47
C ASN A 38 2.12 15.20 6.23
N ASP A 39 1.27 14.91 5.25
CA ASP A 39 0.68 16.03 4.51
C ASP A 39 -0.53 16.48 5.33
N GLU A 40 -0.26 17.36 6.30
CA GLU A 40 -1.27 18.29 6.82
C GLU A 40 -1.76 19.11 5.62
N GLY A 41 -2.77 18.56 4.96
CA GLY A 41 -3.23 18.98 3.65
C GLY A 41 -2.83 17.95 2.60
N PHE A 42 -3.78 17.08 2.21
CA PHE A 42 -3.96 16.90 0.77
C PHE A 42 -4.12 18.31 0.21
N ASP A 43 -3.01 18.88 -0.23
CA ASP A 43 -2.99 20.21 -0.81
C ASP A 43 -4.00 20.11 -1.95
N ARG A 44 -5.12 20.82 -1.82
CA ARG A 44 -6.11 20.93 -2.88
C ARG A 44 -5.43 21.73 -3.98
N GLN A 45 -4.51 21.09 -4.70
CA GLN A 45 -3.75 21.69 -5.80
C GLN A 45 -4.74 22.26 -6.83
N GLU A 46 -5.95 21.68 -6.90
CA GLU A 46 -7.10 22.30 -7.52
C GLU A 46 -8.30 22.41 -6.56
N ALA A 47 -9.06 23.49 -6.68
CA ALA A 47 -10.27 23.73 -5.89
C ALA A 47 -11.32 22.60 -6.02
N ALA A 48 -11.26 21.82 -7.11
CA ALA A 48 -12.14 20.69 -7.38
C ALA A 48 -11.68 19.36 -6.73
N MET A 49 -10.52 19.32 -6.08
CA MET A 49 -9.98 18.06 -5.53
C MET A 49 -10.64 17.67 -4.19
N LEU A 50 -11.07 16.42 -4.13
CA LEU A 50 -11.65 15.77 -2.95
C LEU A 50 -10.61 14.85 -2.32
N ALA A 51 -10.05 15.29 -1.19
CA ALA A 51 -9.19 14.46 -0.37
C ALA A 51 -10.00 13.41 0.39
N PHE A 52 -9.66 12.14 0.26
CA PHE A 52 -10.26 11.07 1.05
C PHE A 52 -9.24 9.95 1.28
N THR A 53 -9.51 9.10 2.27
CA THR A 53 -8.59 8.04 2.69
C THR A 53 -9.28 6.70 2.76
N SER A 54 -8.49 5.62 2.80
CA SER A 54 -8.93 4.27 3.12
C SER A 54 -8.42 3.87 4.51
N SER A 55 -9.15 2.99 5.21
CA SER A 55 -8.74 2.52 6.54
C SER A 55 -7.41 1.74 6.55
N LYS A 56 -7.01 1.15 5.42
CA LYS A 56 -5.71 0.49 5.20
C LYS A 56 -5.13 0.89 3.84
N SER A 57 -3.82 0.75 3.68
CA SER A 57 -3.14 0.92 2.39
C SER A 57 -3.14 -0.33 1.51
N THR A 58 -3.36 -1.52 2.09
CA THR A 58 -3.37 -2.80 1.39
C THR A 58 -4.43 -3.72 1.98
N TYR A 59 -5.13 -4.44 1.11
CA TYR A 59 -6.19 -5.37 1.45
C TYR A 59 -5.98 -6.72 0.75
N ASN A 60 -6.39 -7.79 1.40
CA ASN A 60 -6.50 -9.10 0.75
C ASN A 60 -7.87 -9.27 0.10
N VAL A 61 -7.94 -10.08 -0.95
CA VAL A 61 -9.22 -10.49 -1.56
C VAL A 61 -10.18 -11.02 -0.48
N GLY A 62 -11.43 -10.54 -0.49
CA GLY A 62 -12.48 -10.85 0.47
C GLY A 62 -12.61 -9.86 1.64
N GLU A 63 -11.57 -9.06 1.91
CA GLU A 63 -11.65 -8.01 2.93
C GLU A 63 -12.64 -6.91 2.51
N THR A 64 -13.22 -6.25 3.52
CA THR A 64 -14.01 -5.04 3.30
C THR A 64 -13.09 -3.83 3.27
N VAL A 65 -13.13 -3.10 2.17
CA VAL A 65 -12.49 -1.79 2.05
C VAL A 65 -13.45 -0.74 2.59
N GLU A 66 -12.91 0.20 3.36
CA GLU A 66 -13.64 1.32 3.92
C GLU A 66 -12.96 2.62 3.51
N LEU A 67 -13.71 3.49 2.86
CA LEU A 67 -13.27 4.81 2.42
C LEU A 67 -13.94 5.87 3.27
N LYS A 68 -13.15 6.84 3.75
CA LYS A 68 -13.60 8.00 4.52
C LYS A 68 -13.61 9.21 3.62
N VAL A 69 -14.80 9.56 3.13
CA VAL A 69 -15.01 10.59 2.13
C VAL A 69 -15.69 11.80 2.78
N PRO A 70 -15.10 13.00 2.73
CA PRO A 70 -15.80 14.21 3.17
C PRO A 70 -16.96 14.52 2.22
N GLY A 71 -18.10 14.92 2.78
CA GLY A 71 -19.30 15.28 2.03
C GLY A 71 -19.99 16.51 2.61
N SER A 72 -20.96 17.03 1.86
CA SER A 72 -21.84 18.12 2.28
C SER A 72 -23.29 17.64 2.41
N ALA A 73 -24.12 18.40 3.13
CA ALA A 73 -25.54 18.08 3.28
C ALA A 73 -26.20 17.96 1.90
N GLN A 74 -27.04 16.92 1.72
CA GLN A 74 -27.80 16.67 0.48
C GLN A 74 -26.94 16.44 -0.77
N SER A 75 -25.65 16.13 -0.59
CA SER A 75 -24.78 15.77 -1.70
C SER A 75 -25.03 14.35 -2.20
N ARG A 76 -24.55 14.04 -3.41
CA ARG A 76 -24.50 12.69 -3.97
C ARG A 76 -23.07 12.32 -4.26
N ILE A 77 -22.67 11.12 -3.85
CA ILE A 77 -21.32 10.59 -4.08
C ILE A 77 -21.43 9.46 -5.09
N LEU A 78 -20.71 9.56 -6.19
CA LEU A 78 -20.46 8.46 -7.12
C LEU A 78 -19.12 7.84 -6.76
N LEU A 79 -19.13 6.55 -6.42
CA LEU A 79 -17.94 5.72 -6.29
C LEU A 79 -17.82 4.86 -7.56
N SER A 80 -16.72 5.03 -8.29
CA SER A 80 -16.33 4.19 -9.42
C SER A 80 -15.06 3.43 -9.02
N LEU A 81 -15.05 2.11 -9.22
CA LEU A 81 -13.91 1.24 -8.96
C LEU A 81 -13.32 0.83 -10.30
N GLU A 82 -12.09 1.24 -10.56
CA GLU A 82 -11.47 1.17 -11.89
C GLU A 82 -10.09 0.51 -11.82
N ASN A 83 -9.71 -0.21 -12.87
CA ASN A 83 -8.36 -0.72 -13.04
C ASN A 83 -7.85 -0.45 -14.47
N GLY A 84 -6.67 -0.95 -14.83
CA GLY A 84 -6.08 -0.75 -16.16
C GLY A 84 -6.91 -1.28 -17.34
N SER A 85 -7.92 -2.11 -17.09
CA SER A 85 -8.79 -2.71 -18.11
C SER A 85 -10.15 -2.01 -18.24
N GLY A 86 -10.62 -1.30 -17.21
CA GLY A 86 -11.88 -0.58 -17.25
C GLY A 86 -12.54 -0.36 -15.88
N VAL A 87 -13.84 -0.04 -15.91
CA VAL A 87 -14.67 0.14 -14.72
C VAL A 87 -15.21 -1.21 -14.27
N LEU A 88 -14.88 -1.62 -13.05
CA LEU A 88 -15.34 -2.86 -12.42
C LEU A 88 -16.71 -2.69 -11.77
N ASP A 89 -16.93 -1.57 -11.08
CA ASP A 89 -18.20 -1.24 -10.43
C ASP A 89 -18.39 0.27 -10.35
N ALA A 90 -19.64 0.72 -10.37
CA ALA A 90 -20.00 2.12 -10.19
C ALA A 90 -21.33 2.25 -9.44
N SER A 91 -21.32 2.97 -8.32
CA SER A 91 -22.52 3.13 -7.51
C SER A 91 -22.69 4.54 -6.94
N TRP A 92 -23.95 4.98 -6.90
CA TRP A 92 -24.33 6.23 -6.25
C TRP A 92 -24.68 5.99 -4.79
N LYS A 93 -24.19 6.87 -3.91
CA LYS A 93 -24.46 6.89 -2.48
C LYS A 93 -24.95 8.29 -2.08
N PRO A 94 -25.92 8.41 -1.16
CA PRO A 94 -26.26 9.70 -0.58
C PRO A 94 -25.10 10.19 0.28
N GLY A 95 -24.76 11.47 0.18
CA GLY A 95 -23.77 12.12 1.02
C GLY A 95 -24.43 12.92 2.14
N GLN A 96 -23.78 12.92 3.30
CA GLN A 96 -24.13 13.68 4.48
C GLN A 96 -23.04 14.71 4.77
N ALA A 97 -23.37 15.74 5.54
CA ALA A 97 -22.37 16.71 5.99
C ALA A 97 -21.33 16.03 6.90
N GLY A 98 -20.05 16.29 6.65
CA GLY A 98 -18.95 15.69 7.40
C GLY A 98 -18.38 14.45 6.72
N GLU A 99 -17.86 13.50 7.51
CA GLU A 99 -17.23 12.28 7.01
C GLU A 99 -18.29 11.21 6.67
N ASN A 100 -18.22 10.66 5.46
CA ASN A 100 -19.07 9.57 4.98
C ASN A 100 -18.22 8.31 4.80
N THR A 101 -18.66 7.19 5.35
CA THR A 101 -17.99 5.90 5.17
C THR A 101 -18.60 5.15 4.00
N LEU A 102 -17.82 4.94 2.93
CA LEU A 102 -18.21 4.09 1.80
C LEU A 102 -17.51 2.74 1.93
N THR A 103 -18.22 1.65 1.67
CA THR A 103 -17.65 0.30 1.78
C THR A 103 -17.88 -0.52 0.53
N PHE A 104 -16.91 -1.37 0.22
CA PHE A 104 -16.99 -2.37 -0.83
C PHE A 104 -16.10 -3.57 -0.50
N LYS A 105 -16.29 -4.68 -1.22
CA LYS A 105 -15.46 -5.89 -1.04
C LYS A 105 -14.31 -5.89 -2.04
N ALA A 106 -13.10 -6.17 -1.54
CA ALA A 106 -11.95 -6.40 -2.41
C ALA A 106 -12.14 -7.73 -3.15
N THR A 107 -12.17 -7.71 -4.48
CA THR A 107 -12.32 -8.91 -5.33
C THR A 107 -10.99 -9.25 -6.02
N ALA A 108 -10.87 -10.46 -6.58
CA ALA A 108 -9.66 -10.86 -7.30
C ALA A 108 -9.37 -9.98 -8.55
N GLU A 109 -10.42 -9.46 -9.21
CA GLU A 109 -10.30 -8.57 -10.37
C GLU A 109 -9.70 -7.19 -10.03
N MET A 110 -9.66 -6.85 -8.74
CA MET A 110 -9.04 -5.64 -8.22
C MET A 110 -7.54 -5.79 -7.97
N ALA A 111 -6.99 -7.00 -8.05
CA ALA A 111 -5.57 -7.24 -7.90
C ALA A 111 -4.79 -6.87 -9.19
N PRO A 112 -3.59 -6.28 -9.09
CA PRO A 112 -2.87 -5.93 -7.85
C PRO A 112 -3.31 -4.59 -7.25
N THR A 113 -4.07 -3.78 -7.99
CA THR A 113 -4.49 -2.45 -7.56
C THR A 113 -5.79 -2.05 -8.24
N VAL A 114 -6.71 -1.51 -7.45
CA VAL A 114 -7.92 -0.83 -7.93
C VAL A 114 -7.88 0.64 -7.53
N TYR A 115 -8.35 1.51 -8.41
CA TYR A 115 -8.49 2.92 -8.16
C TYR A 115 -9.93 3.21 -7.74
N ALA A 116 -10.12 3.70 -6.52
CA ALA A 116 -11.39 4.28 -6.12
C ALA A 116 -11.45 5.71 -6.66
N HIS A 117 -12.30 5.95 -7.65
CA HIS A 117 -12.61 7.27 -8.17
C HIS A 117 -13.91 7.76 -7.55
N VAL A 118 -13.82 8.83 -6.75
CA VAL A 118 -14.96 9.41 -6.04
C VAL A 118 -15.31 10.74 -6.66
N SER A 119 -16.58 10.92 -7.04
CA SER A 119 -17.13 12.21 -7.47
C SER A 119 -18.25 12.64 -6.54
N LEU A 120 -18.09 13.77 -5.89
CA LEU A 120 -19.07 14.39 -5.00
C LEU A 120 -19.79 15.51 -5.77
N LEU A 121 -21.11 15.43 -5.84
CA LEU A 121 -21.98 16.46 -6.38
C LEU A 121 -22.77 17.12 -5.26
N GLN A 122 -22.60 18.42 -5.10
CA GLN A 122 -23.36 19.22 -4.14
C GLN A 122 -24.75 19.56 -4.67
N ALA A 123 -25.68 19.83 -3.76
CA ALA A 123 -26.98 20.37 -4.12
C ALA A 123 -26.83 21.76 -4.77
N HIS A 124 -27.57 22.01 -5.85
CA HIS A 124 -27.55 23.29 -6.55
C HIS A 124 -28.27 24.38 -5.73
N GLY A 125 -27.78 25.62 -5.79
CA GLY A 125 -28.46 26.78 -5.21
C GLY A 125 -28.26 26.96 -3.70
N GLN A 126 -27.29 26.28 -3.10
CA GLN A 126 -26.83 26.56 -1.74
C GLN A 126 -25.82 27.72 -1.74
N THR A 127 -25.83 28.54 -0.69
CA THR A 127 -24.83 29.61 -0.43
C THR A 127 -24.12 29.40 0.90
N GLU A 128 -24.21 28.20 1.48
CA GLU A 128 -23.61 27.86 2.77
C GLU A 128 -22.10 27.56 2.64
N ASN A 129 -21.63 27.13 1.46
CA ASN A 129 -20.20 26.95 1.20
C ASN A 129 -19.81 27.29 -0.24
N ASP A 130 -18.62 27.87 -0.41
CA ASP A 130 -18.06 28.31 -1.71
C ASP A 130 -17.30 27.20 -2.46
N LEU A 131 -17.45 25.93 -2.05
CA LEU A 131 -16.77 24.84 -2.75
C LEU A 131 -17.46 24.58 -4.11
N PRO A 132 -16.70 24.12 -5.13
CA PRO A 132 -17.28 23.75 -6.41
C PRO A 132 -18.45 22.76 -6.29
N ILE A 133 -19.44 22.90 -7.18
CA ILE A 133 -20.61 22.00 -7.23
C ILE A 133 -20.21 20.54 -7.47
N ARG A 134 -19.06 20.31 -8.12
CA ARG A 134 -18.46 19.00 -8.33
C ARG A 134 -17.05 18.98 -7.77
N LEU A 135 -16.80 18.03 -6.89
CA LEU A 135 -15.50 17.69 -6.36
C LEU A 135 -15.16 16.25 -6.78
N TYR A 136 -13.90 15.93 -7.01
CA TYR A 136 -13.49 14.57 -7.33
C TYR A 136 -12.13 14.22 -6.72
N GLY A 137 -11.92 12.93 -6.45
CA GLY A 137 -10.65 12.41 -5.97
C GLY A 137 -10.44 11.00 -6.46
N VAL A 138 -9.18 10.57 -6.50
CA VAL A 138 -8.79 9.22 -6.88
C VAL A 138 -7.80 8.68 -5.87
N LEU A 139 -8.04 7.46 -5.37
CA LEU A 139 -7.17 6.79 -4.41
C LEU A 139 -6.82 5.38 -4.94
N PRO A 140 -5.53 5.07 -5.17
CA PRO A 140 -5.10 3.71 -5.45
C PRO A 140 -5.19 2.85 -4.19
N ILE A 141 -5.74 1.65 -4.33
CA ILE A 141 -5.92 0.70 -3.25
C ILE A 141 -5.25 -0.61 -3.68
N SER A 142 -4.18 -0.97 -2.97
CA SER A 142 -3.46 -2.22 -3.23
C SER A 142 -4.31 -3.40 -2.77
N VAL A 143 -4.55 -4.34 -3.69
CA VAL A 143 -5.28 -5.58 -3.42
C VAL A 143 -4.38 -6.76 -3.73
N VAL A 144 -4.12 -7.57 -2.73
CA VAL A 144 -3.31 -8.78 -2.86
C VAL A 144 -4.25 -9.98 -2.91
N ASP A 145 -4.11 -10.79 -3.95
CA ASP A 145 -4.67 -12.13 -3.97
C ASP A 145 -3.59 -13.13 -3.54
N PRO A 146 -3.67 -13.69 -2.31
CA PRO A 146 -2.66 -14.65 -1.85
C PRO A 146 -2.57 -15.89 -2.74
N SER A 147 -3.64 -16.24 -3.46
CA SER A 147 -3.66 -17.39 -4.35
C SER A 147 -2.83 -17.19 -5.63
N THR A 148 -2.53 -15.94 -6.00
CA THR A 148 -1.72 -15.62 -7.18
C THR A 148 -0.24 -15.40 -6.84
N VAL A 149 0.11 -15.24 -5.57
CA VAL A 149 1.51 -15.03 -5.13
C VAL A 149 2.25 -16.36 -5.16
N LEU A 150 3.19 -16.53 -6.10
CA LEU A 150 4.06 -17.71 -6.20
C LEU A 150 5.20 -17.65 -5.16
N LYS A 151 5.61 -18.81 -4.63
CA LYS A 151 6.73 -18.94 -3.68
C LYS A 151 7.77 -19.94 -4.23
N PRO A 152 8.60 -19.50 -5.19
CA PRO A 152 9.67 -20.33 -5.73
C PRO A 152 10.63 -20.77 -4.62
N LYS A 153 11.06 -22.03 -4.67
CA LYS A 153 12.13 -22.59 -3.84
C LYS A 153 13.22 -23.14 -4.74
N ILE A 154 14.46 -22.80 -4.43
CA ILE A 154 15.65 -23.35 -5.06
C ILE A 154 16.32 -24.31 -4.08
N GLU A 155 16.67 -25.49 -4.56
CA GLU A 155 17.47 -26.46 -3.83
C GLU A 155 18.74 -26.76 -4.64
N MET A 156 19.88 -26.42 -4.06
CA MET A 156 21.21 -26.58 -4.63
C MET A 156 22.25 -26.73 -3.49
N PRO A 157 23.45 -27.26 -3.76
CA PRO A 157 24.52 -27.30 -2.76
C PRO A 157 24.92 -25.89 -2.27
N ASP A 158 25.28 -25.77 -1.00
CA ASP A 158 25.72 -24.50 -0.39
C ASP A 158 27.06 -23.99 -0.96
N VAL A 159 27.88 -24.90 -1.51
CA VAL A 159 29.19 -24.61 -2.10
C VAL A 159 29.28 -25.34 -3.44
N LEU A 160 29.69 -24.61 -4.47
CA LEU A 160 29.85 -25.12 -5.83
C LEU A 160 31.34 -25.15 -6.19
N GLU A 161 31.82 -26.28 -6.68
CA GLU A 161 33.20 -26.38 -7.17
C GLU A 161 33.32 -25.80 -8.59
N PRO A 162 34.42 -25.09 -8.91
CA PRO A 162 34.65 -24.61 -10.27
C PRO A 162 34.69 -25.75 -11.29
N GLU A 163 34.26 -25.46 -12.52
CA GLU A 163 34.32 -26.40 -13.67
C GLU A 163 33.58 -27.73 -13.44
N SER A 164 32.64 -27.76 -12.49
CA SER A 164 31.84 -28.94 -12.15
C SER A 164 30.41 -28.83 -12.69
N GLU A 165 29.77 -29.97 -12.96
CA GLU A 165 28.34 -30.03 -13.21
C GLU A 165 27.57 -29.93 -11.88
N VAL A 166 26.62 -29.01 -11.83
CA VAL A 166 25.78 -28.76 -10.64
C VAL A 166 24.30 -28.90 -10.98
N THR A 167 23.58 -29.58 -10.11
CA THR A 167 22.13 -29.76 -10.23
C THR A 167 21.42 -28.71 -9.40
N ILE A 168 20.58 -27.90 -10.05
CA ILE A 168 19.73 -26.90 -9.40
C ILE A 168 18.29 -27.35 -9.58
N GLN A 169 17.60 -27.58 -8.46
CA GLN A 169 16.18 -27.95 -8.48
C GLN A 169 15.33 -26.71 -8.17
N VAL A 170 14.40 -26.41 -9.06
CA VAL A 170 13.43 -25.31 -8.88
C VAL A 170 12.05 -25.91 -8.68
N SER A 171 11.37 -25.45 -7.64
CA SER A 171 10.01 -25.87 -7.32
C SER A 171 9.19 -24.70 -6.80
N GLU A 172 7.87 -24.84 -6.75
CA GLU A 172 6.99 -23.91 -6.03
C GLU A 172 6.60 -24.56 -4.71
N THR A 173 6.60 -23.79 -3.62
CA THR A 173 6.41 -24.31 -2.26
C THR A 173 5.11 -25.11 -2.10
N ASP A 174 4.04 -24.67 -2.77
CA ASP A 174 2.72 -25.30 -2.74
C ASP A 174 2.49 -26.22 -3.96
N GLY A 175 3.54 -26.49 -4.76
CA GLY A 175 3.50 -27.35 -5.93
C GLY A 175 2.74 -26.77 -7.13
N ARG A 176 2.47 -25.46 -7.14
CA ARG A 176 1.74 -24.83 -8.25
C ARG A 176 2.58 -24.80 -9.55
N PRO A 177 1.94 -24.92 -10.73
CA PRO A 177 2.60 -24.68 -11.99
C PRO A 177 3.19 -23.28 -12.05
N MET A 178 4.45 -23.17 -12.48
CA MET A 178 5.17 -21.91 -12.58
C MET A 178 6.13 -21.95 -13.76
N ALA A 179 6.16 -20.88 -14.55
CA ALA A 179 7.24 -20.61 -15.49
C ALA A 179 8.37 -19.89 -14.74
N TYR A 180 9.62 -20.27 -14.98
CA TYR A 180 10.76 -19.70 -14.29
C TYR A 180 11.94 -19.47 -15.24
N THR A 181 12.84 -18.60 -14.83
CA THR A 181 14.14 -18.37 -15.47
C THR A 181 15.19 -18.38 -14.37
N VAL A 182 16.27 -19.13 -14.58
CA VAL A 182 17.41 -19.18 -13.65
C VAL A 182 18.54 -18.33 -14.23
N ALA A 183 19.07 -17.43 -13.42
CA ALA A 183 20.25 -16.64 -13.73
C ALA A 183 21.29 -16.83 -12.61
N MET A 184 22.56 -16.98 -12.98
CA MET A 184 23.68 -17.09 -12.06
C MET A 184 24.61 -15.90 -12.32
N VAL A 185 24.85 -15.08 -11.30
CA VAL A 185 25.58 -13.82 -11.40
C VAL A 185 26.55 -13.71 -10.23
N ASP A 186 27.70 -13.09 -10.46
CA ASP A 186 28.69 -12.81 -9.42
C ASP A 186 28.17 -11.74 -8.45
N ASP A 187 28.19 -12.04 -7.14
CA ASP A 187 27.73 -11.13 -6.08
C ASP A 187 28.49 -9.79 -6.09
N GLY A 188 29.78 -9.80 -6.42
CA GLY A 188 30.58 -8.57 -6.53
C GLY A 188 30.06 -7.62 -7.60
N LEU A 189 29.42 -8.13 -8.66
CA LEU A 189 28.73 -7.32 -9.67
C LEU A 189 27.40 -6.78 -9.14
N LEU A 190 26.63 -7.61 -8.43
CA LEU A 190 25.34 -7.24 -7.84
C LEU A 190 25.52 -6.12 -6.78
N ASP A 191 26.58 -6.21 -5.98
CA ASP A 191 26.87 -5.29 -4.90
C ASP A 191 27.23 -3.88 -5.36
N LEU A 192 27.79 -3.71 -6.57
CA LEU A 192 28.09 -2.39 -7.13
C LEU A 192 26.86 -1.47 -7.20
N THR A 193 25.69 -2.07 -7.43
CA THR A 193 24.43 -1.35 -7.63
C THR A 193 23.41 -1.60 -6.54
N ARG A 194 23.74 -2.43 -5.53
CA ARG A 194 22.79 -2.95 -4.54
C ARG A 194 21.59 -3.60 -5.23
N PHE A 195 21.89 -4.44 -6.22
CA PHE A 195 20.88 -5.10 -7.02
C PHE A 195 19.95 -5.92 -6.11
N LYS A 196 18.64 -5.76 -6.30
CA LYS A 196 17.64 -6.59 -5.65
C LYS A 196 17.13 -7.59 -6.67
N THR A 197 17.11 -8.87 -6.31
CA THR A 197 16.46 -9.91 -7.09
C THR A 197 15.02 -9.45 -7.40
N PRO A 198 14.65 -9.35 -8.70
CA PRO A 198 13.32 -8.90 -9.12
C PRO A 198 12.18 -9.79 -8.61
#